data_AF-A0A7S0AY56-F1
#
_entry.id   AF-A0A7S0AY56-F1
#
_cell.length_a   1.000
_cell.length_b   1.000
_cell.length_c   1.000
_cell.angle_alpha   90.00
_cell.angle_beta   90.00
_cell.angle_gamma   90.00
#
_symmetry.space_group_name_H-M   'P 1'
#
loop_
_entity.id
_entity.type
_entity.pdbx_description
1 polymer ?
#
loop_
_entity_poly.entity_id
_entity_poly.type
_entity_poly.pdbx_seq_one_letter_code
_entity_poly.pdbx_strand_id
1 'polypeptide(L)'
;MLLWPTIAAAGTCSAVPVQRRYIMTSREQKEELAWAKSEAYFFNHGANIAAIAFLISFDIGMAAWGAWEFTEPNRTIDNDVLRITLPIARAGGRIVTWNTALLLLSACKYMWTWLRGTPIALGFPINNVMPYYHRMFAQTIIVMGCVVHSVPQIVNYATENLKIEFSDFWSQNTLA
;
A
#
# COMPACT_ATOMS: atom_id res chain seq x y z
N MET A 1 -17.04 65.96 -65.89
CA MET A 1 -15.85 65.45 -66.60
C MET A 1 -14.94 64.81 -65.57
N LEU A 2 -14.63 63.51 -65.75
CA LEU A 2 -13.37 62.80 -65.38
C LEU A 2 -13.01 62.79 -63.87
N LEU A 3 -12.52 61.75 -63.20
CA LEU A 3 -12.12 60.37 -63.45
C LEU A 3 -11.89 59.80 -62.02
N TRP A 4 -12.26 58.55 -61.73
CA TRP A 4 -11.64 57.76 -60.64
C TRP A 4 -10.24 57.30 -61.12
N PRO A 5 -9.27 56.75 -60.33
CA PRO A 5 -9.46 55.61 -59.40
C PRO A 5 -8.55 55.54 -58.12
N THR A 6 -8.96 54.67 -57.18
CA THR A 6 -8.15 53.75 -56.34
C THR A 6 -7.01 54.21 -55.41
N ILE A 7 -7.20 53.97 -54.10
CA ILE A 7 -6.19 53.31 -53.24
C ILE A 7 -6.87 52.16 -52.50
N ALA A 8 -6.31 50.96 -52.68
CA ALA A 8 -6.77 49.68 -52.17
C ALA A 8 -6.46 49.50 -50.68
N ALA A 9 -7.45 49.09 -49.90
CA ALA A 9 -7.26 48.61 -48.53
C ALA A 9 -6.75 47.16 -48.57
N ALA A 10 -5.45 46.98 -48.41
CA ALA A 10 -4.84 45.67 -48.15
C ALA A 10 -5.00 45.31 -46.66
N GLY A 11 -6.21 44.91 -46.28
CA GLY A 11 -6.44 44.22 -45.01
C GLY A 11 -6.31 42.72 -45.24
N THR A 12 -5.12 42.16 -44.98
CA THR A 12 -4.94 40.70 -44.92
C THR A 12 -5.74 40.17 -43.73
N CYS A 13 -6.97 39.76 -43.99
CA CYS A 13 -7.73 38.91 -43.07
C CYS A 13 -7.08 37.53 -43.10
N SER A 14 -6.04 37.34 -42.29
CA SER A 14 -5.49 36.02 -42.02
C SER A 14 -6.53 35.27 -41.19
N ALA A 15 -7.40 34.53 -41.88
CA ALA A 15 -8.29 33.56 -41.28
C ALA A 15 -7.44 32.48 -40.58
N VAL A 16 -7.16 32.69 -39.29
CA VAL A 16 -6.68 31.61 -38.43
C VAL A 16 -7.78 30.55 -38.43
N PRO A 17 -7.48 29.28 -38.80
CA PRO A 17 -8.51 28.26 -38.90
C PRO A 17 -9.19 28.08 -37.54
N VAL A 18 -10.49 28.39 -37.48
CA VAL A 18 -11.38 28.31 -36.30
C VAL A 18 -11.26 26.96 -35.58
N GLN A 19 -10.94 25.91 -36.33
CA GLN A 19 -10.74 24.54 -35.85
C GLN A 19 -9.57 24.40 -34.86
N ARG A 20 -8.51 25.21 -34.96
CA ARG A 20 -7.35 25.15 -34.04
C ARG A 20 -7.65 25.80 -32.67
N ARG A 21 -8.58 26.75 -32.62
CA ARG A 21 -8.99 27.44 -31.38
C ARG A 21 -9.91 26.57 -30.51
N TYR A 22 -10.77 25.75 -31.14
CA TYR A 22 -11.63 24.78 -30.43
C TYR A 22 -10.87 23.58 -29.83
N ILE A 23 -9.74 23.18 -30.43
CA ILE A 23 -8.96 22.04 -29.94
C ILE A 23 -8.18 22.42 -28.66
N MET A 24 -7.67 23.66 -28.56
CA MET A 24 -6.99 24.15 -27.35
C MET A 24 -7.95 24.27 -26.15
N THR A 25 -9.15 24.82 -26.34
CA THR A 25 -10.16 24.89 -25.27
C THR A 25 -10.64 23.51 -24.81
N SER A 26 -10.71 22.54 -25.71
CA SER A 26 -11.12 21.16 -25.35
C SER A 26 -10.10 20.41 -24.49
N ARG A 27 -8.81 20.78 -24.55
CA ARG A 27 -7.74 20.16 -23.75
C ARG A 27 -7.67 20.78 -22.37
N GLU A 28 -7.67 22.11 -22.29
CA GLU A 28 -7.71 22.84 -21.02
C GLU A 28 -8.98 22.52 -20.21
N GLN A 29 -10.15 22.46 -20.85
CA GLN A 29 -11.39 22.01 -20.17
C GLN A 29 -11.32 20.56 -19.67
N LYS A 30 -10.61 19.67 -20.38
CA LYS A 30 -10.42 18.28 -19.92
C LYS A 30 -9.49 18.22 -18.71
N GLU A 31 -8.47 19.06 -18.67
CA GLU A 31 -7.51 19.16 -17.55
C GLU A 31 -8.18 19.75 -16.31
N GLU A 32 -8.95 20.83 -16.43
CA GLU A 32 -9.73 21.39 -15.32
C GLU A 32 -10.78 20.40 -14.79
N LEU A 33 -11.49 19.71 -15.71
CA LEU A 33 -12.46 18.68 -15.32
C LEU A 33 -11.76 17.48 -14.64
N ALA A 34 -10.55 17.12 -15.07
CA ALA A 34 -9.76 16.07 -14.44
C ALA A 34 -9.29 16.47 -13.04
N TRP A 35 -8.84 17.72 -12.87
CA TRP A 35 -8.46 18.27 -11.58
C TRP A 35 -9.64 18.31 -10.60
N ALA A 36 -10.79 18.85 -11.03
CA ALA A 36 -12.00 18.91 -10.21
C ALA A 36 -12.49 17.51 -9.80
N LYS A 37 -12.37 16.51 -10.68
CA LYS A 37 -12.65 15.10 -10.35
C LYS A 37 -11.66 14.54 -9.33
N SER A 38 -10.38 14.87 -9.44
CA SER A 38 -9.34 14.42 -8.51
C SER A 38 -9.57 15.03 -7.12
N GLU A 39 -9.84 16.33 -7.05
CA GLU A 39 -10.15 17.04 -5.82
C GLU A 39 -11.40 16.44 -5.13
N ALA A 40 -12.48 16.24 -5.88
CA ALA A 40 -13.69 15.59 -5.36
C ALA A 40 -13.45 14.15 -4.89
N TYR A 41 -12.51 13.43 -5.51
CA TYR A 41 -12.12 12.08 -5.07
C TYR A 41 -11.39 12.12 -3.72
N PHE A 42 -10.42 13.02 -3.54
CA PHE A 42 -9.70 13.18 -2.29
C PHE A 42 -10.59 13.63 -1.13
N PHE A 43 -11.56 14.52 -1.38
CA PHE A 43 -12.51 14.90 -0.33
C PHE A 43 -13.42 13.74 0.11
N ASN A 44 -13.81 12.87 -0.82
CA ASN A 44 -14.67 11.72 -0.49
C ASN A 44 -13.91 10.50 0.05
N HIS A 45 -12.67 10.27 -0.37
CA HIS A 45 -11.90 9.06 -0.05
C HIS A 45 -10.62 9.33 0.76
N GLY A 46 -10.32 10.58 1.09
CA GLY A 46 -9.06 10.98 1.75
C GLY A 46 -8.80 10.24 3.06
N ALA A 47 -9.84 10.08 3.90
CA ALA A 47 -9.76 9.31 5.14
C ALA A 47 -9.38 7.82 4.89
N ASN A 48 -9.90 7.23 3.82
CA ASN A 48 -9.59 5.84 3.44
C ASN A 48 -8.16 5.70 2.95
N ILE A 49 -7.70 6.63 2.10
CA ILE A 49 -6.32 6.64 1.60
C ILE A 49 -5.33 6.85 2.75
N ALA A 50 -5.62 7.77 3.66
CA ALA A 50 -4.78 8.02 4.83
C ALA A 50 -4.67 6.78 5.73
N ALA A 51 -5.79 6.10 5.98
CA ALA A 51 -5.81 4.85 6.75
C ALA A 51 -4.99 3.74 6.08
N ILE A 52 -5.11 3.56 4.76
CA ILE A 52 -4.31 2.58 4.01
C ILE A 52 -2.83 2.95 4.06
N ALA A 53 -2.48 4.21 3.83
CA ALA A 53 -1.09 4.68 3.88
C ALA A 53 -0.47 4.45 5.27
N PHE A 54 -1.23 4.68 6.33
CA PHE A 54 -0.82 4.38 7.70
C PHE A 54 -0.57 2.88 7.90
N LEU A 55 -1.47 2.02 7.45
CA LEU A 55 -1.32 0.57 7.56
C LEU A 55 -0.09 0.05 6.81
N ILE A 56 0.13 0.53 5.58
CA ILE A 56 1.31 0.19 4.78
C ILE A 56 2.59 0.67 5.47
N SER A 57 2.58 1.88 6.05
CA SER A 57 3.73 2.40 6.79
C SER A 57 4.07 1.52 8.00
N PHE A 58 3.05 1.03 8.71
CA PHE A 58 3.23 0.08 9.81
C PHE A 58 3.75 -1.28 9.31
N ASP A 59 3.24 -1.82 8.20
CA ASP A 59 3.75 -3.06 7.61
C ASP A 59 5.23 -2.94 7.27
N ILE A 60 5.64 -1.84 6.63
CA ILE A 60 7.05 -1.56 6.31
C ILE A 60 7.88 -1.45 7.60
N GLY A 61 7.36 -0.77 8.63
CA GLY A 61 8.02 -0.68 9.93
C GLY A 61 8.24 -2.04 10.59
N MET A 62 7.21 -2.89 10.61
CA MET A 62 7.28 -4.25 11.15
C MET A 62 8.23 -5.14 10.34
N ALA A 63 8.25 -4.98 9.02
CA ALA A 63 9.15 -5.67 8.12
C ALA A 63 10.61 -5.27 8.37
N ALA A 64 10.88 -3.97 8.40
CA ALA A 64 12.21 -3.40 8.61
C ALA A 64 12.76 -3.78 9.99
N TRP A 65 11.92 -3.68 11.02
CA TRP A 65 12.29 -4.13 12.37
C TRP A 65 12.57 -5.64 12.41
N GLY A 66 11.74 -6.43 11.72
CA GLY A 66 11.94 -7.87 11.53
C GLY A 66 13.24 -8.24 10.83
N ALA A 67 13.62 -7.52 9.78
CA ALA A 67 14.87 -7.77 9.10
C ALA A 67 16.08 -7.29 9.91
N TRP A 68 15.99 -6.09 10.51
CA TRP A 68 17.06 -5.46 11.26
C TRP A 68 17.54 -6.29 12.46
N GLU A 69 16.62 -6.92 13.18
CA GLU A 69 16.97 -7.78 14.34
C GLU A 69 17.85 -8.98 13.96
N PHE A 70 17.74 -9.45 12.72
CA PHE A 70 18.48 -10.61 12.21
C PHE A 70 19.58 -10.24 11.20
N THR A 71 19.82 -8.94 11.00
CA THR A 71 20.90 -8.42 10.15
C THR A 71 22.09 -7.98 11.00
N GLU A 72 23.30 -8.05 10.45
CA GLU A 72 24.49 -7.49 11.09
C GLU A 72 24.30 -5.98 11.36
N PRO A 73 24.67 -5.47 12.54
CA PRO A 73 25.53 -6.07 13.57
C PRO A 73 24.81 -6.88 14.65
N ASN A 74 23.48 -6.97 14.64
CA ASN A 74 22.72 -7.56 15.76
C ASN A 74 22.88 -9.08 15.88
N ARG A 75 23.04 -9.77 14.75
CA ARG A 75 23.23 -11.22 14.67
C ARG A 75 24.32 -11.53 13.64
N THR A 76 25.36 -12.25 14.05
CA THR A 76 26.37 -12.81 13.15
C THR A 76 25.97 -14.22 12.76
N ILE A 77 25.89 -14.50 11.45
CA ILE A 77 25.50 -15.79 10.91
C ILE A 77 26.60 -16.25 9.98
N ASP A 78 27.22 -17.39 10.27
CA ASP A 78 28.38 -17.89 9.53
C ASP A 78 28.03 -18.40 8.11
N ASN A 79 26.76 -18.75 7.86
CA ASN A 79 26.31 -19.21 6.56
C ASN A 79 25.72 -18.06 5.72
N ASP A 80 26.31 -17.82 4.55
CA ASP A 80 25.89 -16.76 3.61
C ASP A 80 24.42 -16.87 3.16
N VAL A 81 23.91 -18.09 2.99
CA VAL A 81 22.51 -18.32 2.58
C VAL A 81 21.57 -17.95 3.72
N LEU A 82 21.85 -18.46 4.93
CA LEU A 82 21.04 -18.20 6.12
C LEU A 82 21.05 -16.70 6.49
N ARG A 83 22.16 -16.01 6.26
CA ARG A 83 22.29 -14.56 6.49
C ARG A 83 21.29 -13.74 5.67
N ILE A 84 20.91 -14.21 4.48
CA ILE A 84 19.97 -13.49 3.60
C ILE A 84 18.53 -13.97 3.83
N THR A 85 18.32 -15.28 3.92
CA THR A 85 16.98 -15.87 3.99
C THR A 85 16.32 -15.69 5.36
N LEU A 86 17.08 -15.68 6.46
CA LEU A 86 16.54 -15.57 7.81
C LEU A 86 15.90 -14.20 8.09
N PRO A 87 16.53 -13.04 7.76
CA PRO A 87 15.89 -11.75 7.89
C PRO A 87 14.59 -11.65 7.07
N ILE A 88 14.57 -12.17 5.85
CA ILE A 88 13.40 -12.15 4.97
C ILE A 88 12.26 -12.99 5.56
N ALA A 89 12.56 -14.21 5.99
CA ALA A 89 11.57 -15.08 6.64
C ALA A 89 10.99 -14.45 7.91
N ARG A 90 11.82 -13.80 8.73
CA ARG A 90 11.40 -13.17 9.98
C ARG A 90 10.61 -11.88 9.75
N ALA A 91 11.00 -11.07 8.76
CA ALA A 91 10.21 -9.93 8.30
C ALA A 91 8.82 -10.35 7.82
N GLY A 92 8.75 -11.37 6.94
CA GLY A 92 7.48 -11.92 6.45
C GLY A 92 6.60 -12.46 7.59
N GLY A 93 7.19 -13.20 8.53
CA GLY A 93 6.48 -13.72 9.70
C GLY A 93 5.88 -12.63 10.58
N ARG A 94 6.61 -11.53 10.81
CA ARG A 94 6.11 -10.38 11.61
C ARG A 94 4.94 -9.66 10.94
N ILE A 95 5.02 -9.44 9.62
CA ILE A 95 3.92 -8.83 8.87
C ILE A 95 2.67 -9.72 8.95
N VAL A 96 2.84 -11.05 8.85
CA VAL A 96 1.73 -12.00 9.02
C VAL A 96 1.12 -11.91 10.41
N THR A 97 1.93 -11.90 11.47
CA THR A 97 1.42 -11.79 12.85
C THR A 97 0.65 -10.48 13.07
N TRP A 98 1.21 -9.35 12.61
CA TRP A 98 0.56 -8.04 12.69
C TRP A 98 -0.76 -8.00 11.93
N ASN A 99 -0.77 -8.44 10.66
CA ASN A 99 -1.99 -8.47 9.86
C ASN A 99 -3.02 -9.45 10.40
N THR A 100 -2.60 -10.55 11.03
CA THR A 100 -3.51 -11.51 11.68
C THR A 100 -4.21 -10.87 12.88
N ALA A 101 -3.49 -10.08 13.68
CA ALA A 101 -4.09 -9.30 14.77
C ALA A 101 -5.13 -8.30 14.24
N LEU A 102 -4.82 -7.58 13.15
CA LEU A 102 -5.74 -6.65 12.50
C LEU A 102 -6.95 -7.36 11.87
N LEU A 103 -6.75 -8.58 11.33
CA LEU A 103 -7.83 -9.40 10.78
C LEU A 103 -8.83 -9.78 11.88
N LEU A 104 -8.36 -10.20 13.05
CA LEU A 104 -9.23 -10.48 14.21
C LEU A 104 -9.90 -9.20 14.72
N LEU A 105 -9.16 -8.10 14.81
CA LEU A 105 -9.70 -6.80 15.23
C LEU A 105 -10.83 -6.35 14.30
N SER A 106 -10.64 -6.47 12.98
CA SER A 106 -11.67 -6.12 11.99
C SER A 106 -12.93 -6.98 12.06
N ALA A 107 -12.84 -8.19 12.63
CA ALA A 107 -13.99 -9.08 12.84
C ALA A 107 -14.82 -8.75 14.09
N CYS A 108 -14.33 -7.89 14.99
CA CYS A 108 -15.02 -7.50 16.23
C CYS A 108 -16.23 -6.56 15.97
N LYS A 109 -17.33 -7.11 15.45
CA LYS A 109 -18.53 -6.36 15.02
C LYS A 109 -19.08 -5.38 16.08
N TYR A 110 -19.17 -5.80 17.34
CA TYR A 110 -19.73 -4.98 18.42
C TYR A 110 -18.84 -3.77 18.76
N MET A 111 -17.52 -3.96 18.75
CA MET A 111 -16.55 -2.88 18.95
C MET A 111 -16.67 -1.81 17.86
N TRP A 112 -16.74 -2.20 16.58
CA TRP A 112 -16.88 -1.25 15.48
C TRP A 112 -18.23 -0.54 15.48
N THR A 113 -19.29 -1.20 15.93
CA THR A 113 -20.61 -0.58 16.08
C THR A 113 -20.60 0.50 17.15
N TRP A 114 -19.92 0.26 18.27
CA TRP A 114 -19.71 1.26 19.31
C TRP A 114 -18.85 2.43 18.82
N LEU A 115 -17.72 2.12 18.17
CA LEU A 115 -16.79 3.14 17.64
C LEU A 115 -17.45 4.05 16.60
N ARG A 116 -18.43 3.55 15.84
CA ARG A 116 -19.21 4.34 14.89
C ARG A 116 -19.96 5.51 15.54
N GLY A 117 -20.30 5.41 16.82
CA GLY A 117 -20.97 6.49 17.58
C GLY A 117 -20.01 7.56 18.12
N THR A 118 -18.71 7.43 17.90
CA THR A 118 -17.67 8.34 18.42
C THR A 118 -17.17 9.31 17.34
N PRO A 119 -16.55 10.45 17.69
CA PRO A 119 -16.00 11.39 16.71
C PRO A 119 -14.89 10.79 15.82
N ILE A 120 -14.34 9.61 16.18
CA ILE A 120 -13.39 8.86 15.36
C ILE A 120 -14.01 8.45 14.02
N ALA A 121 -15.34 8.29 13.95
CA ALA A 121 -16.05 8.00 12.71
C ALA A 121 -15.92 9.10 11.64
N LEU A 122 -15.56 10.33 12.03
CA LEU A 122 -15.30 11.42 11.09
C LEU A 122 -13.95 11.26 10.38
N GLY A 123 -12.94 10.74 11.08
CA GLY A 123 -11.58 10.61 10.58
C GLY A 123 -11.25 9.23 9.99
N PHE A 124 -11.97 8.19 10.38
CA PHE A 124 -11.72 6.81 9.95
C PHE A 124 -12.97 6.19 9.30
N PRO A 125 -12.86 5.56 8.11
CA PRO A 125 -14.00 4.98 7.41
C PRO A 125 -14.43 3.63 8.02
N ILE A 126 -15.02 3.67 9.21
CA ILE A 126 -15.45 2.51 10.01
C ILE A 126 -16.38 1.57 9.23
N ASN A 127 -17.20 2.11 8.33
CA ASN A 127 -18.15 1.31 7.53
C ASN A 127 -17.48 0.36 6.53
N ASN A 128 -16.23 0.64 6.15
CA ASN A 128 -15.49 -0.16 5.18
C ASN A 128 -14.65 -1.27 5.83
N VAL A 129 -14.58 -1.33 7.17
CA VAL A 129 -13.69 -2.26 7.91
C VAL A 129 -13.93 -3.72 7.54
N MET A 130 -15.19 -4.17 7.52
CA MET A 130 -15.50 -5.58 7.32
C MET A 130 -15.41 -6.06 5.86
N PRO A 131 -15.95 -5.37 4.84
CA PRO A 131 -15.85 -5.86 3.47
C PRO A 131 -14.51 -5.53 2.79
N TYR A 132 -13.90 -4.38 3.11
CA TYR A 132 -12.71 -3.89 2.40
C TYR A 132 -11.42 -4.21 3.15
N TYR A 133 -11.28 -3.72 4.39
CA TYR A 133 -10.02 -3.88 5.15
C TYR A 133 -9.78 -5.32 5.57
N HIS A 134 -10.80 -6.05 6.06
CA HIS A 134 -10.65 -7.46 6.42
C HIS A 134 -10.12 -8.31 5.25
N ARG A 135 -10.67 -8.08 4.05
CA ARG A 135 -10.22 -8.76 2.82
C ARG A 135 -8.78 -8.39 2.47
N MET A 136 -8.42 -7.11 2.60
CA MET A 136 -7.06 -6.62 2.36
C MET A 136 -6.05 -7.26 3.32
N PHE A 137 -6.37 -7.35 4.61
CA PHE A 137 -5.52 -8.04 5.60
C PHE A 137 -5.37 -9.53 5.26
N ALA A 138 -6.47 -10.21 4.91
CA ALA A 138 -6.42 -11.62 4.52
C ALA A 138 -5.53 -11.86 3.29
N GLN A 139 -5.65 -11.01 2.26
CA GLN A 139 -4.80 -11.10 1.06
C GLN A 139 -3.33 -10.86 1.39
N THR A 140 -3.04 -9.88 2.26
CA THR A 140 -1.68 -9.58 2.71
C THR A 140 -1.07 -10.75 3.47
N ILE A 141 -1.84 -11.39 4.36
CA ILE A 141 -1.42 -12.60 5.09
C ILE A 141 -1.10 -13.74 4.13
N ILE A 142 -1.94 -13.98 3.11
CA ILE A 142 -1.70 -15.05 2.14
C ILE A 142 -0.41 -14.80 1.37
N VAL A 143 -0.20 -13.59 0.85
CA VAL A 143 1.01 -13.27 0.06
C VAL A 143 2.26 -13.31 0.94
N MET A 144 2.26 -12.60 2.07
CA MET A 144 3.44 -12.51 2.94
C MET A 144 3.72 -13.81 3.67
N GLY A 145 2.68 -14.57 4.02
CA GLY A 145 2.80 -15.88 4.65
C GLY A 145 3.28 -16.95 3.68
N CYS A 146 2.59 -17.15 2.56
CA CYS A 146 2.92 -18.23 1.65
C CYS A 146 4.20 -17.96 0.83
N VAL A 147 4.46 -16.70 0.46
CA VAL A 147 5.61 -16.37 -0.40
C VAL A 147 6.80 -15.93 0.44
N VAL A 148 6.66 -14.86 1.22
CA VAL A 148 7.82 -14.20 1.86
C VAL A 148 8.28 -14.92 3.12
N HIS A 149 7.35 -15.54 3.86
CA HIS A 149 7.68 -16.31 5.06
C HIS A 149 8.03 -17.77 4.73
N SER A 150 7.18 -18.48 3.98
CA SER A 150 7.37 -19.92 3.76
C SER A 150 8.50 -20.26 2.78
N VAL A 151 8.70 -19.50 1.69
CA VAL A 151 9.73 -19.84 0.68
C VAL A 151 11.15 -19.82 1.29
N PRO A 152 11.59 -18.77 2.00
CA PRO A 152 12.92 -18.77 2.58
C PRO A 152 13.07 -19.80 3.72
N GLN A 153 11.97 -20.12 4.44
CA GLN A 153 11.98 -21.21 5.42
C GLN A 153 12.24 -22.57 4.75
N ILE A 154 11.57 -22.85 3.63
CA ILE A 154 11.80 -24.08 2.86
C ILE A 154 13.26 -24.15 2.40
N VAL A 155 13.83 -23.05 1.90
CA VAL A 155 15.25 -22.99 1.50
C VAL A 155 16.17 -23.25 2.69
N ASN A 156 15.85 -22.72 3.88
CA ASN A 156 16.66 -22.93 5.08
C ASN A 156 16.63 -24.37 5.58
N TYR A 157 15.48 -25.03 5.51
CA TYR A 157 15.38 -26.45 5.85
C TYR A 157 16.06 -27.34 4.81
N ALA A 158 15.90 -27.04 3.52
CA ALA A 158 16.53 -27.80 2.44
C ALA A 158 18.07 -27.68 2.43
N THR A 159 18.62 -26.61 2.99
CA THR A 159 20.07 -26.39 3.11
C THR A 159 20.67 -26.88 4.42
N GLU A 160 19.87 -27.55 5.28
CA GLU A 160 20.26 -28.06 6.62
C GLU A 160 20.89 -27.00 7.55
N ASN A 161 20.74 -25.72 7.21
CA ASN A 161 21.32 -24.61 7.96
C ASN A 161 20.61 -24.36 9.30
N LEU A 162 19.40 -24.90 9.45
CA LEU A 162 18.69 -25.01 10.71
C LEU A 162 18.66 -26.47 11.14
N LYS A 163 19.60 -26.87 12.00
CA LYS A 163 19.52 -28.15 12.70
C LYS A 163 18.38 -28.04 13.72
N ILE A 164 17.28 -28.74 13.46
CA ILE A 164 16.22 -28.91 14.45
C ILE A 164 16.76 -29.92 15.46
N GLU A 165 17.37 -29.44 16.54
CA GLU A 165 17.49 -30.26 17.74
C GLU A 165 16.07 -30.45 18.28
N PHE A 166 15.50 -31.63 18.05
CA PHE A 166 14.34 -32.09 18.80
C PHE A 166 14.81 -32.28 20.25
N SER A 167 14.90 -31.20 21.02
CA SER A 167 14.91 -31.34 22.47
C SER A 167 13.56 -31.95 22.84
N ASP A 168 13.57 -33.15 23.40
CA ASP A 168 12.38 -33.76 23.96
C ASP A 168 11.81 -32.83 25.03
N PHE A 169 10.83 -32.01 24.64
CA PHE A 169 10.08 -31.11 25.53
C PHE A 169 9.52 -31.86 26.74
N TRP A 170 9.32 -33.17 26.60
CA TRP A 170 8.82 -34.08 27.63
C TRP A 170 9.88 -34.62 28.60
N SER A 171 11.19 -34.53 28.29
CA SER A 171 12.24 -35.09 29.17
C SER A 171 12.79 -34.09 30.21
N GLN A 172 12.49 -32.79 30.06
CA GLN A 172 13.01 -31.75 30.96
C GLN A 172 12.19 -31.54 32.24
N ASN A 173 11.04 -32.22 32.40
CA ASN A 173 10.14 -32.05 33.56
C ASN A 173 10.22 -33.19 34.61
N THR A 174 11.13 -34.16 34.47
CA THR A 174 11.22 -35.30 35.40
C THR A 174 12.25 -35.15 36.53
N LEU A 175 12.88 -33.98 36.70
CA LEU A 175 13.84 -33.73 37.79
C LEU A 175 13.60 -32.37 38.48
N ALA A 176 12.37 -32.12 38.93
CA ALA A 176 12.06 -31.09 39.92
C ALA A 176 11.31 -31.72 41.10
#